data_AF-A0A7S0BN09-F1
#
_entry.id   AF-A0A7S0BN09-F1
#
_cell.length_a   1.000
_cell.length_b   1.000
_cell.length_c   1.000
_cell.angle_alpha   90.00
_cell.angle_beta   90.00
_cell.angle_gamma   90.00
#
_symmetry.space_group_name_H-M   'P 1'
#
loop_
_entity.id
_entity.type
_entity.pdbx_description
1 polymer ?
#
loop_
_entity_poly.entity_id
_entity_poly.type
_entity_poly.pdbx_seq_one_letter_code
_entity_poly.pdbx_strand_id
1 'polypeptide(L)'
;MLWLKETFFWVRVKRNPGHYFGCESRTHYSDSEIETRLKELCLTALNLLSESGLIAYDEDGVAISSTPAGMIMAKFYIKFSTMILIQKASGFRSVEDMLRILSEAEEFSEVTLRRSEKRVLNEINRMNVYKLPAKERVRTRADKVFVLIQAHLCDSAMLSENVSLMLEANRVVSLLLRVCNCACAYMEESAMDRTSFNALSSCFFLKRFLLTRTSLNGENVLKQLKGVGTTMMRQLKEAGIESFNDLRVEHPRKLESILRRNPPFGNEVHQQLKSLPLLTIKIEIVNENLVVRAQCNIESTSRRFSLLFLLGTSGPQSRTLLKRFLASSSNTWHEEKVSCRAGGGIFPVSVLFAVEDIFGMDVEKIVERKLDGLLLIRATARKESSSKDSESLSSLRRRANTIPEYPVKRLKDNKLKVRRGPEFVSRSTAPQVVSTGPRTGNSTVSNGHAHFISQKKIS
;
A
#
# COMPACT_ATOMS: atom_id res chain seq x y z
N MET A 1 -21.34 -24.96 -21.75
CA MET A 1 -20.61 -25.76 -22.76
C MET A 1 -20.52 -25.11 -24.14
N LEU A 2 -21.54 -24.39 -24.61
CA LEU A 2 -21.56 -23.80 -25.97
C LEU A 2 -20.28 -22.99 -26.28
N TRP A 3 -19.92 -22.04 -25.41
CA TRP A 3 -18.69 -21.24 -25.55
C TRP A 3 -17.43 -22.10 -25.72
N LEU A 4 -17.27 -23.17 -24.94
CA LEU A 4 -16.07 -24.02 -24.97
C LEU A 4 -15.94 -24.75 -26.32
N LYS A 5 -17.06 -25.20 -26.90
CA LYS A 5 -17.09 -25.91 -28.18
C LYS A 5 -16.62 -25.03 -29.35
N GLU A 6 -16.75 -23.71 -29.23
CA GLU A 6 -16.28 -22.73 -30.21
C GLU A 6 -14.78 -22.39 -30.07
N THR A 7 -14.07 -22.95 -29.08
CA THR A 7 -12.66 -22.64 -28.84
C THR A 7 -11.72 -23.58 -29.59
N PHE A 8 -10.51 -23.10 -29.92
CA PHE A 8 -9.44 -23.96 -30.40
C PHE A 8 -9.06 -25.07 -29.41
N PHE A 9 -9.24 -24.81 -28.11
CA PHE A 9 -9.00 -25.80 -27.06
C PHE A 9 -9.88 -27.05 -27.24
N TRP A 10 -11.16 -26.90 -27.56
CA TRP A 10 -12.05 -28.03 -27.85
C TRP A 10 -11.53 -28.90 -29.01
N VAL A 11 -11.12 -28.26 -30.12
CA VAL A 11 -10.54 -28.97 -31.27
C VAL A 11 -9.30 -29.77 -30.87
N ARG A 12 -8.46 -29.21 -30.00
CA ARG A 12 -7.22 -29.85 -29.55
C ARG A 12 -7.44 -30.98 -28.56
N VAL A 13 -8.35 -30.82 -27.60
CA VAL A 13 -8.69 -31.86 -26.63
C VAL A 13 -9.26 -33.08 -27.33
N LYS A 14 -10.08 -32.91 -28.37
CA LYS A 14 -10.58 -34.04 -29.17
C LYS A 14 -9.47 -34.81 -29.90
N ARG A 15 -8.42 -34.13 -30.35
CA ARG A 15 -7.31 -34.76 -31.09
C ARG A 15 -6.27 -35.42 -30.20
N ASN A 16 -6.03 -34.89 -29.00
CA ASN A 16 -5.06 -35.45 -28.06
C ASN A 16 -5.54 -35.30 -26.60
N PRO A 17 -6.56 -36.06 -26.17
CA PRO A 17 -7.18 -35.86 -24.86
C PRO A 17 -6.24 -36.26 -23.71
N GLY A 18 -5.40 -37.29 -23.90
CA GLY A 18 -4.45 -37.77 -22.89
C GLY A 18 -3.48 -36.68 -22.42
N HIS A 19 -2.96 -35.86 -23.34
CA HIS A 19 -2.10 -34.72 -23.01
C HIS A 19 -2.80 -33.67 -22.13
N TYR A 20 -4.05 -33.32 -22.44
CA TYR A 20 -4.78 -32.26 -21.71
C TYR A 20 -5.35 -32.74 -20.37
N PHE A 21 -5.64 -34.03 -20.23
CA PHE A 21 -6.16 -34.61 -19.00
C PHE A 21 -5.08 -35.23 -18.11
N GLY A 22 -3.79 -35.03 -18.42
CA GLY A 22 -2.67 -35.51 -17.61
C GLY A 22 -2.56 -37.04 -17.54
N CYS A 23 -3.05 -37.74 -18.56
CA CYS A 23 -3.06 -39.20 -18.64
C CYS A 23 -2.59 -39.63 -20.03
N GLU A 24 -1.29 -39.45 -20.27
CA GLU A 24 -0.64 -39.72 -21.57
C GLU A 24 -0.72 -41.20 -21.98
N SER A 25 -0.85 -42.11 -21.02
CA SER A 25 -0.99 -43.55 -21.26
C SER A 25 -2.37 -43.95 -21.83
N ARG A 26 -3.39 -43.10 -21.69
CA ARG A 26 -4.73 -43.36 -22.22
C ARG A 26 -4.94 -42.54 -23.50
N THR A 27 -4.84 -43.19 -24.64
CA THR A 27 -5.00 -42.57 -25.97
C THR A 27 -6.44 -42.54 -26.45
N HIS A 28 -7.29 -43.44 -25.96
CA HIS A 28 -8.68 -43.56 -26.36
C HIS A 28 -9.62 -43.02 -25.27
N TYR A 29 -10.29 -41.92 -25.60
CA TYR A 29 -11.42 -41.36 -24.87
C TYR A 29 -12.61 -41.30 -25.82
N SER A 30 -13.79 -41.70 -25.34
CA SER A 30 -15.03 -41.45 -26.06
C SER A 30 -15.37 -39.96 -26.03
N ASP A 31 -16.12 -39.48 -27.04
CA ASP A 31 -16.60 -38.10 -27.08
C ASP A 31 -17.41 -37.73 -25.82
N SER A 32 -18.17 -38.68 -25.26
CA SER A 32 -18.94 -38.50 -24.02
C SER A 32 -18.04 -38.31 -22.79
N GLU A 33 -16.96 -39.07 -22.66
CA GLU A 33 -15.99 -38.92 -21.57
C GLU A 33 -15.26 -37.57 -21.65
N ILE A 34 -14.89 -37.14 -22.86
CA ILE A 34 -14.28 -35.83 -23.08
C ILE A 34 -15.25 -34.72 -22.66
N GLU A 35 -16.51 -34.77 -23.12
CA GLU A 35 -17.51 -33.79 -22.72
C GLU A 35 -17.77 -33.77 -21.22
N THR A 36 -17.82 -34.94 -20.57
CA THR A 36 -18.03 -35.06 -19.12
C THR A 36 -16.89 -34.40 -18.35
N ARG A 37 -15.63 -34.70 -18.68
CA ARG A 37 -14.47 -34.06 -18.04
C ARG A 37 -14.41 -32.55 -18.28
N LEU A 38 -14.76 -32.10 -19.49
CA LEU A 38 -14.81 -30.67 -19.79
C LEU A 38 -15.92 -29.96 -19.01
N LYS A 39 -17.08 -30.62 -18.80
CA LYS A 39 -18.13 -30.12 -17.91
C LYS A 39 -17.64 -30.03 -16.47
N GLU A 40 -16.95 -31.04 -15.96
CA GLU A 40 -16.36 -31.04 -14.61
C GLU A 40 -15.36 -29.88 -14.42
N LEU A 41 -14.51 -29.63 -15.44
CA LEU A 41 -13.59 -28.48 -15.43
C LEU A 41 -14.35 -27.14 -15.39
N CYS A 42 -15.40 -26.98 -16.20
CA CYS A 42 -16.23 -25.79 -16.16
C CYS A 42 -16.91 -25.61 -14.79
N LEU A 43 -17.48 -26.68 -14.22
CA LEU A 43 -18.13 -26.64 -12.91
C LEU A 43 -17.13 -26.29 -11.81
N THR A 44 -15.92 -26.86 -11.84
CA THR A 44 -14.85 -26.53 -10.90
C THR A 44 -14.48 -25.04 -10.98
N ALA A 45 -14.31 -24.50 -12.19
CA ALA A 45 -14.00 -23.09 -12.39
C ALA A 45 -15.14 -22.17 -11.91
N LEU A 46 -16.40 -22.53 -12.21
CA LEU A 46 -17.57 -21.78 -11.76
C LEU A 46 -17.72 -21.81 -10.23
N ASN A 47 -17.49 -22.96 -9.60
CA ASN A 47 -17.51 -23.08 -8.13
C ASN A 47 -16.45 -22.19 -7.50
N LEU A 48 -15.22 -22.19 -8.01
CA LEU A 48 -14.16 -21.29 -7.54
C LEU A 48 -14.53 -19.80 -7.68
N LEU A 49 -15.13 -19.41 -8.80
CA LEU A 49 -15.60 -18.04 -9.02
C LEU A 49 -16.74 -17.67 -8.05
N SER A 50 -17.67 -18.59 -7.80
CA SER A 50 -18.81 -18.39 -6.91
C SER A 50 -18.37 -18.29 -5.44
N GLU A 51 -17.53 -19.23 -4.99
CA GLU A 51 -16.96 -19.24 -3.63
C GLU A 51 -16.14 -17.99 -3.33
N SER A 52 -15.49 -17.44 -4.36
CA SER A 52 -14.72 -16.19 -4.28
C SER A 52 -15.59 -14.94 -4.40
N GLY A 53 -16.91 -15.09 -4.53
CA GLY A 53 -17.86 -13.98 -4.67
C GLY A 53 -17.67 -13.15 -5.94
N LEU A 54 -17.20 -13.75 -7.04
CA LEU A 54 -17.01 -13.08 -8.33
C LEU A 54 -18.21 -13.26 -9.25
N ILE A 55 -18.93 -14.37 -9.11
CA ILE A 55 -20.22 -14.63 -9.77
C ILE A 55 -21.27 -14.98 -8.72
N ALA A 56 -22.54 -14.86 -9.09
CA ALA A 56 -23.67 -15.33 -8.32
C ALA A 56 -24.59 -16.17 -9.21
N TYR A 57 -25.16 -17.22 -8.62
CA TYR A 57 -26.26 -17.97 -9.23
C TYR A 57 -27.59 -17.28 -8.90
N ASP A 58 -28.57 -17.42 -9.79
CA ASP A 58 -29.96 -17.06 -9.51
C ASP A 58 -30.61 -18.00 -8.48
N GLU A 59 -31.86 -17.71 -8.09
CA GLU A 59 -32.60 -18.50 -7.10
C GLU A 59 -32.79 -19.97 -7.53
N ASP A 60 -32.88 -20.21 -8.84
CA ASP A 60 -33.04 -21.54 -9.43
C ASP A 60 -31.70 -22.28 -9.65
N GLY A 61 -30.56 -21.61 -9.46
CA GLY A 61 -29.22 -22.18 -9.66
C GLY A 61 -28.83 -22.39 -11.12
N VAL A 62 -29.58 -21.84 -12.07
CA VAL A 62 -29.43 -22.08 -13.52
C VAL A 62 -28.73 -20.91 -14.19
N ALA A 63 -29.15 -19.67 -13.93
CA ALA A 63 -28.52 -18.50 -14.51
C ALA A 63 -27.32 -18.04 -13.68
N ILE A 64 -26.28 -17.58 -14.39
CA ILE A 64 -25.05 -17.08 -13.79
C ILE A 64 -24.95 -15.60 -14.10
N SER A 65 -24.72 -14.79 -13.06
CA SER A 65 -24.50 -13.35 -13.19
C SER A 65 -23.16 -12.95 -12.59
N SER A 66 -22.53 -11.92 -13.15
CA SER A 66 -21.30 -11.36 -12.57
C SER A 66 -21.66 -10.47 -11.40
N THR A 67 -20.95 -10.64 -10.28
CA THR A 67 -20.98 -9.66 -9.18
C THR A 67 -20.22 -8.38 -9.58
N PRO A 68 -20.36 -7.27 -8.82
CA PRO A 68 -19.52 -6.10 -8.97
C PRO A 68 -18.01 -6.42 -8.91
N ALA A 69 -17.60 -7.32 -8.01
CA ALA A 69 -16.21 -7.75 -7.90
C ALA A 69 -15.71 -8.47 -9.18
N GLY A 70 -16.53 -9.35 -9.75
CA GLY A 70 -16.24 -10.02 -11.02
C GLY A 70 -16.16 -9.04 -12.20
N MET A 71 -17.08 -8.06 -12.24
CA MET A 71 -17.07 -7.01 -13.28
C MET A 71 -15.82 -6.15 -13.18
N ILE A 72 -15.41 -5.77 -11.97
CA ILE A 72 -14.18 -5.00 -11.73
C ILE A 72 -12.96 -5.80 -12.18
N MET A 73 -12.83 -7.07 -11.78
CA MET A 73 -11.73 -7.94 -12.19
C MET A 73 -11.63 -8.03 -13.72
N ALA A 74 -12.75 -8.26 -14.39
CA ALA A 74 -12.81 -8.35 -15.86
C ALA A 74 -12.47 -7.01 -16.54
N LYS A 75 -13.01 -5.89 -16.03
CA LYS A 75 -12.77 -4.53 -16.56
C LYS A 75 -11.29 -4.16 -16.57
N PHE A 76 -10.54 -4.56 -15.56
CA PHE A 76 -9.11 -4.26 -15.44
C PHE A 76 -8.20 -5.38 -15.96
N TYR A 77 -8.76 -6.45 -16.54
CA TYR A 77 -8.00 -7.60 -17.05
C TYR A 77 -7.05 -8.18 -16.00
N ILE A 78 -7.55 -8.38 -14.78
CA ILE A 78 -6.79 -8.93 -13.66
C ILE A 78 -7.00 -10.44 -13.57
N LYS A 79 -5.91 -11.19 -13.38
CA LYS A 79 -5.98 -12.65 -13.16
C LYS A 79 -6.70 -12.99 -11.85
N PHE A 80 -7.38 -14.14 -11.83
CA PHE A 80 -8.19 -14.61 -10.69
C PHE A 80 -7.41 -14.61 -9.37
N SER A 81 -6.21 -15.21 -9.35
CA SER A 81 -5.34 -15.26 -8.17
C SER A 81 -4.99 -13.87 -7.62
N THR A 82 -4.79 -12.89 -8.50
CA THR A 82 -4.50 -11.51 -8.13
C THR A 82 -5.74 -10.83 -7.56
N MET A 83 -6.93 -11.13 -8.09
CA MET A 83 -8.18 -10.65 -7.49
C MET A 83 -8.37 -11.18 -6.06
N ILE A 84 -8.06 -12.46 -5.80
CA ILE A 84 -8.08 -13.00 -4.44
C ILE A 84 -7.08 -12.27 -3.51
N LEU A 85 -5.90 -11.92 -4.01
CA LEU A 85 -4.95 -11.08 -3.26
C LEU A 85 -5.51 -9.68 -2.96
N ILE A 86 -6.17 -9.05 -3.94
CA ILE A 86 -6.83 -7.74 -3.76
C ILE A 86 -7.94 -7.82 -2.71
N GLN A 87 -8.75 -8.89 -2.71
CA GLN A 87 -9.79 -9.10 -1.71
C GLN A 87 -9.21 -9.20 -0.29
N LYS A 88 -8.04 -9.84 -0.13
CA LYS A 88 -7.30 -9.88 1.15
C LYS A 88 -6.68 -8.54 1.51
N ALA A 89 -6.28 -7.74 0.51
CA ALA A 89 -5.63 -6.45 0.70
C ALA A 89 -6.51 -5.43 1.45
N SER A 90 -7.83 -5.59 1.44
CA SER A 90 -8.78 -4.71 2.15
C SER A 90 -8.64 -4.73 3.68
N GLY A 91 -7.96 -5.73 4.24
CA GLY A 91 -7.65 -5.82 5.67
C GLY A 91 -6.41 -5.02 6.11
N PHE A 92 -5.55 -4.59 5.18
CA PHE A 92 -4.29 -3.94 5.51
C PHE A 92 -4.43 -2.43 5.63
N ARG A 93 -3.66 -1.80 6.52
CA ARG A 93 -3.88 -0.41 6.93
C ARG A 93 -2.77 0.55 6.51
N SER A 94 -1.67 0.05 5.94
CA SER A 94 -0.52 0.87 5.56
C SER A 94 -0.20 0.75 4.07
N VAL A 95 0.45 1.80 3.53
CA VAL A 95 0.96 1.81 2.14
C VAL A 95 2.02 0.72 1.95
N GLU A 96 2.85 0.47 2.97
CA GLU A 96 3.85 -0.59 2.94
C GLU A 96 3.21 -1.97 2.77
N ASP A 97 2.21 -2.27 3.61
CA ASP A 97 1.51 -3.55 3.56
C ASP A 97 0.78 -3.73 2.22
N MET A 98 0.14 -2.67 1.73
CA MET A 98 -0.52 -2.65 0.43
C MET A 98 0.47 -2.94 -0.70
N LEU A 99 1.63 -2.27 -0.70
CA LEU A 99 2.68 -2.53 -1.68
C LEU A 99 3.20 -3.96 -1.59
N ARG A 100 3.39 -4.48 -0.37
CA ARG A 100 3.91 -5.83 -0.11
C ARG A 100 2.97 -6.89 -0.65
N ILE A 101 1.68 -6.86 -0.32
CA ILE A 101 0.71 -7.84 -0.81
C ILE A 101 0.52 -7.74 -2.33
N LEU A 102 0.44 -6.52 -2.89
CA LEU A 102 0.26 -6.36 -4.33
C LEU A 102 1.50 -6.78 -5.12
N SER A 103 2.70 -6.73 -4.52
CA SER A 103 3.94 -7.24 -5.15
C SER A 103 3.93 -8.75 -5.37
N GLU A 104 3.03 -9.49 -4.70
CA GLU A 104 2.87 -10.94 -4.88
C GLU A 104 2.00 -11.29 -6.11
N ALA A 105 1.34 -10.31 -6.72
CA ALA A 105 0.40 -10.50 -7.82
C ALA A 105 0.96 -11.41 -8.93
N GLU A 106 0.05 -12.21 -9.50
CA GLU A 106 0.36 -13.12 -10.61
C GLU A 106 0.57 -12.38 -11.93
N GLU A 107 0.23 -11.09 -11.98
CA GLU A 107 0.58 -10.17 -13.07
C GLU A 107 2.10 -10.06 -13.25
N PHE A 108 2.86 -10.29 -12.18
CA PHE A 108 4.32 -10.26 -12.23
C PHE A 108 4.94 -11.65 -12.41
N SER A 109 4.19 -12.68 -12.83
CA SER A 109 4.68 -14.07 -12.90
C SER A 109 5.90 -14.24 -13.82
N GLU A 110 6.04 -13.38 -14.83
CA GLU A 110 7.17 -13.37 -15.76
C GLU A 110 8.44 -12.71 -15.20
N VAL A 111 8.34 -11.98 -14.08
CA VAL A 111 9.50 -11.37 -13.43
C VAL A 111 10.36 -12.48 -12.84
N THR A 112 11.63 -12.52 -13.24
CA THR A 112 12.57 -13.54 -12.78
C THR A 112 13.67 -12.90 -11.95
N LEU A 113 13.98 -13.48 -10.79
CA LEU A 113 15.10 -13.03 -9.95
C LEU A 113 16.39 -13.74 -10.36
N ARG A 114 17.27 -13.04 -11.08
CA ARG A 114 18.56 -13.60 -11.51
C ARG A 114 19.60 -13.49 -10.41
N ARG A 115 20.56 -14.42 -10.37
CA ARG A 115 21.65 -14.41 -9.37
C ARG A 115 22.53 -13.17 -9.49
N SER A 116 22.80 -12.71 -10.72
CA SER A 116 23.64 -11.54 -11.01
C SER A 116 23.06 -10.23 -10.47
N GLU A 117 21.74 -10.12 -10.38
CA GLU A 117 21.05 -8.89 -9.98
C GLU A 117 20.95 -8.74 -8.45
N LYS A 118 21.12 -9.84 -7.69
CA LYS A 118 20.88 -9.86 -6.24
C LYS A 118 21.72 -8.84 -5.47
N ARG A 119 22.97 -8.61 -5.88
CA ARG A 119 23.85 -7.65 -5.20
C ARG A 119 23.30 -6.23 -5.30
N VAL A 120 23.05 -5.76 -6.53
CA VAL A 120 22.50 -4.44 -6.81
C VAL A 120 21.13 -4.27 -6.15
N LEU A 121 20.24 -5.27 -6.24
CA LEU A 121 18.92 -5.23 -5.63
C LEU A 121 18.97 -5.11 -4.09
N ASN A 122 19.93 -5.79 -3.44
CA ASN A 122 20.12 -5.66 -1.99
C ASN A 122 20.66 -4.26 -1.60
N GLU A 123 21.55 -3.68 -2.40
CA GLU A 123 22.07 -2.33 -2.18
C GLU A 123 20.95 -1.29 -2.36
N ILE A 124 20.11 -1.43 -3.40
CA ILE A 124 18.89 -0.63 -3.59
C ILE A 124 17.93 -0.78 -2.40
N ASN A 125 17.67 -2.00 -1.94
CA ASN A 125 16.77 -2.24 -0.80
C ASN A 125 17.23 -1.49 0.47
N ARG A 126 18.54 -1.35 0.71
CA ARG A 126 19.09 -0.56 1.84
C ARG A 126 18.87 0.94 1.73
N MET A 127 18.53 1.46 0.55
CA MET A 127 18.18 2.87 0.35
C MET A 127 16.67 3.13 0.25
N ASN A 128 15.87 2.10 -0.06
CA ASN A 128 14.42 2.22 -0.17
C ASN A 128 13.73 2.67 1.13
N VAL A 129 12.55 3.29 1.02
CA VAL A 129 11.77 3.75 2.19
C VAL A 129 11.38 2.57 3.08
N TYR A 130 10.83 1.51 2.49
CA TYR A 130 10.40 0.30 3.18
C TYR A 130 11.36 -0.86 2.93
N LYS A 131 11.71 -1.56 4.01
CA LYS A 131 12.68 -2.66 4.00
C LYS A 131 12.01 -4.03 3.96
N LEU A 132 12.70 -4.99 3.36
CA LEU A 132 12.36 -6.40 3.47
C LEU A 132 12.69 -6.95 4.88
N PRO A 133 11.78 -7.70 5.54
CA PRO A 133 11.95 -8.18 6.91
C PRO A 133 13.03 -9.27 7.04
N ALA A 134 13.29 -10.05 5.99
CA ALA A 134 14.16 -11.23 6.03
C ALA A 134 15.66 -10.87 5.90
N LYS A 135 16.23 -10.19 6.91
CA LYS A 135 17.61 -9.67 6.91
C LYS A 135 17.90 -8.73 5.73
N GLU A 136 16.87 -8.04 5.23
CA GLU A 136 16.97 -7.09 4.12
C GLU A 136 17.52 -7.67 2.81
N ARG A 137 17.37 -8.99 2.58
CA ARG A 137 17.85 -9.66 1.36
C ARG A 137 16.70 -10.01 0.42
N VAL A 138 16.89 -9.73 -0.86
CA VAL A 138 16.00 -10.11 -1.96
C VAL A 138 16.15 -11.59 -2.28
N ARG A 139 15.08 -12.36 -2.07
CA ARG A 139 15.08 -13.83 -2.21
C ARG A 139 14.02 -14.32 -3.17
N THR A 140 12.88 -13.65 -3.22
CA THR A 140 11.73 -14.04 -4.01
C THR A 140 11.50 -13.07 -5.18
N ARG A 141 10.64 -13.50 -6.11
CA ARG A 141 10.10 -12.63 -7.18
C ARG A 141 9.37 -11.42 -6.60
N ALA A 142 8.53 -11.65 -5.58
CA ALA A 142 7.79 -10.58 -4.91
C ALA A 142 8.73 -9.58 -4.23
N ASP A 143 9.82 -10.04 -3.60
CA ASP A 143 10.85 -9.16 -3.03
C ASP A 143 11.47 -8.25 -4.11
N LYS A 144 11.79 -8.83 -5.28
CA LYS A 144 12.36 -8.06 -6.40
C LYS A 144 11.37 -7.00 -6.88
N VAL A 145 10.11 -7.37 -7.09
CA VAL A 145 9.03 -6.45 -7.48
C VAL A 145 8.91 -5.31 -6.46
N PHE A 146 8.80 -5.64 -5.17
CA PHE A 146 8.71 -4.68 -4.06
C PHE A 146 9.87 -3.69 -4.03
N VAL A 147 11.10 -4.17 -4.28
CA VAL A 147 12.30 -3.32 -4.32
C VAL A 147 12.34 -2.44 -5.56
N LEU A 148 12.02 -2.99 -6.73
CA LEU A 148 12.05 -2.26 -8.01
C LEU A 148 11.03 -1.13 -8.06
N ILE A 149 9.82 -1.33 -7.53
CA ILE A 149 8.77 -0.29 -7.50
C ILE A 149 9.28 0.92 -6.72
N GLN A 150 9.81 0.70 -5.51
CA GLN A 150 10.35 1.78 -4.67
C GLN A 150 11.54 2.48 -5.33
N ALA A 151 12.46 1.71 -5.91
CA ALA A 151 13.63 2.24 -6.58
C ALA A 151 13.27 3.11 -7.79
N HIS A 152 12.22 2.72 -8.52
CA HIS A 152 11.70 3.47 -9.65
C HIS A 152 11.07 4.79 -9.21
N LEU A 153 10.28 4.78 -8.13
CA LEU A 153 9.64 5.98 -7.57
C LEU A 153 10.64 6.98 -7.00
N CYS A 154 11.80 6.52 -6.52
CA CYS A 154 12.84 7.37 -5.95
C CYS A 154 13.93 7.77 -6.96
N ASP A 155 13.77 7.47 -8.26
CA ASP A 155 14.79 7.67 -9.30
C ASP A 155 16.19 7.18 -8.90
N SER A 156 16.26 5.96 -8.36
CA SER A 156 17.51 5.38 -7.87
C SER A 156 18.60 5.42 -8.96
N ALA A 157 19.75 6.01 -8.63
CA ALA A 157 20.90 6.07 -9.52
C ALA A 157 21.38 4.65 -9.90
N MET A 158 21.44 3.76 -8.91
CA MET A 158 21.82 2.36 -9.12
C MET A 158 20.86 1.61 -10.05
N LEU A 159 19.56 1.94 -9.99
CA LEU A 159 18.61 1.39 -10.94
C LEU A 159 18.92 1.94 -12.34
N SER A 160 19.09 3.26 -12.46
CA SER A 160 19.35 3.97 -13.72
C SER A 160 20.61 3.48 -14.46
N GLU A 161 21.66 3.11 -13.72
CA GLU A 161 22.89 2.52 -14.28
C GLU A 161 22.67 1.11 -14.84
N ASN A 162 21.63 0.40 -14.39
CA ASN A 162 21.30 -0.96 -14.82
C ASN A 162 20.11 -0.95 -15.80
N VAL A 163 20.39 -0.75 -17.09
CA VAL A 163 19.37 -0.64 -18.16
C VAL A 163 18.34 -1.79 -18.15
N SER A 164 18.78 -3.04 -17.96
CA SER A 164 17.86 -4.19 -17.91
C SER A 164 16.90 -4.11 -16.73
N LEU A 165 17.37 -3.71 -15.54
CA LEU A 165 16.52 -3.55 -14.36
C LEU A 165 15.59 -2.34 -14.48
N MET A 166 16.03 -1.25 -15.14
CA MET A 166 15.16 -0.10 -15.45
C MET A 166 13.99 -0.49 -16.34
N LEU A 167 14.25 -1.21 -17.43
CA LEU A 167 13.18 -1.65 -18.34
C LEU A 167 12.17 -2.57 -17.64
N GLU A 168 12.67 -3.48 -16.80
CA GLU A 168 11.82 -4.35 -15.99
C GLU A 168 11.03 -3.55 -14.95
N ALA A 169 11.63 -2.59 -14.27
CA ALA A 169 10.96 -1.72 -13.31
C ALA A 169 9.85 -0.87 -13.96
N ASN A 170 10.09 -0.32 -15.15
CA ASN A 170 9.07 0.39 -15.94
C ASN A 170 7.86 -0.51 -16.21
N ARG A 171 8.10 -1.76 -16.64
CA ARG A 171 7.03 -2.74 -16.91
C ARG A 171 6.28 -3.09 -15.62
N VAL A 172 7.00 -3.33 -14.52
CA VAL A 172 6.43 -3.65 -13.21
C VAL A 172 5.53 -2.49 -12.72
N VAL A 173 5.97 -1.24 -12.82
CA VAL A 173 5.20 -0.08 -12.38
C VAL A 173 3.93 0.11 -13.22
N SER A 174 4.01 -0.08 -14.54
CA SER A 174 2.84 -0.02 -15.43
C SER A 174 1.80 -1.09 -15.07
N LEU A 175 2.24 -2.33 -14.84
CA LEU A 175 1.37 -3.43 -14.41
C LEU A 175 0.79 -3.17 -13.01
N LEU A 176 1.60 -2.67 -12.07
CA LEU A 176 1.13 -2.35 -10.72
C LEU A 176 0.08 -1.25 -10.72
N LEU A 177 0.22 -0.23 -11.58
CA LEU A 177 -0.78 0.82 -11.70
C LEU A 177 -2.15 0.23 -12.10
N ARG A 178 -2.18 -0.73 -13.03
CA ARG A 178 -3.40 -1.47 -13.40
C ARG A 178 -3.97 -2.26 -12.20
N VAL A 179 -3.11 -2.97 -11.48
CA VAL A 179 -3.50 -3.72 -10.26
C VAL A 179 -4.07 -2.77 -9.19
N CYS A 180 -3.43 -1.62 -8.95
CA CYS A 180 -3.89 -0.62 -7.98
C CYS A 180 -5.21 0.01 -8.39
N ASN A 181 -5.44 0.26 -9.68
CA ASN A 181 -6.73 0.75 -10.18
C ASN A 181 -7.86 -0.25 -9.92
N CYS A 182 -7.60 -1.55 -10.15
CA CYS A 182 -8.55 -2.62 -9.80
C CYS A 182 -8.79 -2.69 -8.29
N ALA A 183 -7.72 -2.62 -7.50
CA ALA A 183 -7.80 -2.66 -6.04
C ALA A 183 -8.58 -1.48 -5.46
N CYS A 184 -8.34 -0.25 -5.94
CA CYS A 184 -9.14 0.91 -5.59
C CYS A 184 -10.61 0.68 -5.95
N ALA A 185 -10.92 0.31 -7.20
CA ALA A 185 -12.31 0.09 -7.62
C ALA A 185 -13.04 -0.95 -6.76
N TYR A 186 -12.38 -2.08 -6.43
CA TYR A 186 -12.95 -3.11 -5.56
C TYR A 186 -13.17 -2.61 -4.12
N MET A 187 -12.19 -1.89 -3.57
CA MET A 187 -12.26 -1.33 -2.21
C MET A 187 -13.32 -0.24 -2.09
N GLU A 188 -13.50 0.56 -3.15
CA GLU A 188 -14.55 1.59 -3.27
C GLU A 188 -15.94 0.96 -3.30
N GLU A 189 -16.13 -0.07 -4.13
CA GLU A 189 -17.39 -0.83 -4.18
C GLU A 189 -17.72 -1.47 -2.81
N SER A 190 -16.70 -1.93 -2.09
CA SER A 190 -16.85 -2.59 -0.79
C SER A 190 -16.72 -1.63 0.42
N ALA A 191 -16.66 -0.31 0.19
CA ALA A 191 -16.30 0.69 1.20
C ALA A 191 -17.28 0.77 2.38
N MET A 192 -18.58 0.56 2.11
CA MET A 192 -19.62 0.68 3.13
C MET A 192 -19.65 -0.52 4.09
N ASP A 193 -19.21 -1.70 3.64
CA ASP A 193 -19.46 -2.96 4.34
C ASP A 193 -18.18 -3.66 4.83
N ARG A 194 -17.08 -3.59 4.06
CA ARG A 194 -15.92 -4.48 4.27
C ARG A 194 -14.57 -3.77 4.26
N THR A 195 -14.48 -2.58 3.68
CA THR A 195 -13.19 -1.87 3.54
C THR A 195 -13.02 -0.77 4.58
N SER A 196 -11.94 -0.86 5.35
CA SER A 196 -11.56 0.21 6.29
C SER A 196 -11.02 1.44 5.57
N PHE A 197 -11.23 2.63 6.17
CA PHE A 197 -10.68 3.90 5.68
C PHE A 197 -9.18 3.80 5.38
N ASN A 198 -8.42 3.15 6.26
CA ASN A 198 -6.97 3.01 6.13
C ASN A 198 -6.55 2.14 4.94
N ALA A 199 -7.32 1.11 4.62
CA ALA A 199 -7.04 0.24 3.48
C ALA A 199 -7.26 0.99 2.16
N LEU A 200 -8.43 1.63 2.03
CA LEU A 200 -8.76 2.40 0.85
C LEU A 200 -7.83 3.61 0.68
N SER A 201 -7.55 4.35 1.75
CA SER A 201 -6.60 5.46 1.71
C SER A 201 -5.20 4.99 1.32
N SER A 202 -4.70 3.89 1.90
CA SER A 202 -3.38 3.33 1.55
C SER A 202 -3.30 2.89 0.09
N CYS A 203 -4.34 2.24 -0.44
CA CYS A 203 -4.41 1.85 -1.85
C CYS A 203 -4.42 3.09 -2.76
N PHE A 204 -5.21 4.10 -2.40
CA PHE A 204 -5.29 5.35 -3.14
C PHE A 204 -3.96 6.13 -3.13
N PHE A 205 -3.27 6.19 -1.99
CA PHE A 205 -1.94 6.78 -1.91
C PHE A 205 -0.91 6.02 -2.76
N LEU A 206 -0.90 4.69 -2.70
CA LEU A 206 -0.01 3.88 -3.53
C LEU A 206 -0.24 4.16 -5.02
N LYS A 207 -1.51 4.16 -5.47
CA LYS A 207 -1.88 4.54 -6.84
C LYS A 207 -1.34 5.91 -7.21
N ARG A 208 -1.49 6.90 -6.33
CA ARG A 208 -1.02 8.28 -6.57
C ARG A 208 0.48 8.38 -6.67
N PHE A 209 1.22 7.75 -5.76
CA PHE A 209 2.68 7.69 -5.85
C PHE A 209 3.16 7.13 -7.20
N LEU A 210 2.47 6.11 -7.74
CA LEU A 210 2.77 5.55 -9.06
C LEU A 210 2.46 6.52 -10.20
N LEU A 211 1.33 7.22 -10.14
CA LEU A 211 0.92 8.21 -11.16
C LEU A 211 1.86 9.43 -11.18
N THR A 212 2.20 9.95 -10.01
CA THR A 212 2.98 11.19 -9.86
C THR A 212 4.48 10.95 -9.84
N ARG A 213 4.92 9.69 -9.81
CA ARG A 213 6.32 9.28 -9.60
C ARG A 213 6.94 9.95 -8.38
N THR A 214 6.18 9.95 -7.28
CA THR A 214 6.60 10.48 -5.99
C THR A 214 7.05 9.34 -5.09
N SER A 215 8.04 9.60 -4.23
CA SER A 215 8.50 8.62 -3.26
C SER A 215 7.37 8.24 -2.29
N LEU A 216 7.40 7.02 -1.75
CA LEU A 216 6.36 6.49 -0.85
C LEU A 216 6.27 7.20 0.50
N ASN A 217 7.31 7.96 0.87
CA ASN A 217 7.30 8.83 2.04
C ASN A 217 6.84 10.28 1.72
N GLY A 218 6.41 10.56 0.49
CA GLY A 218 5.99 11.88 0.04
C GLY A 218 7.12 12.81 -0.40
N GLU A 219 8.39 12.36 -0.32
CA GLU A 219 9.51 13.14 -0.85
C GLU A 219 9.44 13.29 -2.37
N ASN A 220 10.07 14.36 -2.88
CA ASN A 220 10.11 14.71 -4.29
C ASN A 220 8.75 15.13 -4.89
N VAL A 221 7.81 15.56 -4.04
CA VAL A 221 6.51 16.07 -4.47
C VAL A 221 6.62 17.19 -5.52
N LEU A 222 7.62 18.07 -5.42
CA LEU A 222 7.78 19.20 -6.34
C LEU A 222 8.22 18.80 -7.75
N LYS A 223 8.69 17.56 -7.98
CA LYS A 223 8.98 17.03 -9.33
C LYS A 223 7.76 16.95 -10.24
N GLN A 224 6.56 17.04 -9.67
CA GLN A 224 5.32 17.10 -10.42
C GLN A 224 5.19 18.42 -11.22
N LEU A 225 5.95 19.46 -10.88
CA LEU A 225 6.01 20.70 -11.66
C LEU A 225 6.87 20.50 -12.91
N LYS A 226 6.39 21.02 -14.04
CA LYS A 226 7.13 20.99 -15.28
C LYS A 226 8.41 21.80 -15.14
N GLY A 227 9.54 21.18 -15.48
CA GLY A 227 10.86 21.78 -15.41
C GLY A 227 11.62 21.52 -14.10
N VAL A 228 10.97 20.94 -13.07
CA VAL A 228 11.64 20.59 -11.80
C VAL A 228 12.24 19.18 -11.87
N GLY A 229 13.56 19.12 -12.07
CA GLY A 229 14.33 17.88 -12.08
C GLY A 229 14.87 17.49 -10.70
N THR A 230 15.57 16.34 -10.62
CA THR A 230 16.21 15.83 -9.39
C THR A 230 17.26 16.78 -8.81
N THR A 231 18.02 17.49 -9.65
CA THR A 231 18.99 18.49 -9.20
C THR A 231 18.30 19.68 -8.52
N MET A 232 17.22 20.18 -9.13
CA MET A 232 16.45 21.30 -8.55
C MET A 232 15.77 20.90 -7.25
N MET A 233 15.21 19.69 -7.18
CA MET A 233 14.66 19.15 -5.93
C MET A 233 15.66 19.20 -4.79
N ARG A 234 16.91 18.80 -5.04
CA ARG A 234 17.96 18.82 -4.02
C ARG A 234 18.25 20.24 -3.54
N GLN A 235 18.37 21.19 -4.48
CA GLN A 235 18.59 22.60 -4.15
C GLN A 235 17.42 23.21 -3.35
N LEU A 236 16.18 22.87 -3.69
CA LEU A 236 14.99 23.29 -2.95
C LEU A 236 14.98 22.69 -1.54
N LYS A 237 15.27 21.40 -1.41
CA LYS A 237 15.36 20.72 -0.12
C LYS A 237 16.45 21.31 0.77
N GLU A 238 17.62 21.62 0.22
CA GLU A 238 18.71 22.31 0.93
C GLU A 238 18.32 23.72 1.38
N ALA A 239 17.41 24.39 0.65
CA ALA A 239 16.84 25.67 1.01
C ALA A 239 15.62 25.57 1.96
N GLY A 240 15.24 24.37 2.39
CA GLY A 240 14.08 24.12 3.26
C GLY A 240 12.73 24.21 2.56
N ILE A 241 12.69 24.11 1.24
CA ILE A 241 11.48 24.14 0.41
C ILE A 241 11.12 22.71 0.01
N GLU A 242 10.13 22.12 0.67
CA GLU A 242 9.76 20.70 0.46
C GLU A 242 8.34 20.53 -0.08
N SER A 243 7.45 21.52 0.08
CA SER A 243 6.05 21.44 -0.29
C SER A 243 5.64 22.47 -1.36
N PHE A 244 4.49 22.25 -2.02
CA PHE A 244 3.92 23.26 -2.92
C PHE A 244 3.53 24.54 -2.18
N ASN A 245 3.25 24.46 -0.88
CA ASN A 245 2.91 25.63 -0.09
C ASN A 245 4.16 26.49 0.18
N ASP A 246 5.30 25.86 0.45
CA ASP A 246 6.58 26.57 0.63
C ASP A 246 6.92 27.35 -0.65
N LEU A 247 6.78 26.72 -1.82
CA LEU A 247 6.99 27.41 -3.10
C LEU A 247 6.04 28.58 -3.34
N ARG A 248 4.80 28.55 -2.82
CA ARG A 248 3.84 29.65 -3.00
C ARG A 248 4.21 30.89 -2.20
N VAL A 249 4.79 30.69 -1.01
CA VAL A 249 5.20 31.77 -0.10
C VAL A 249 6.53 32.39 -0.53
N GLU A 250 7.39 31.60 -1.16
CA GLU A 250 8.69 32.05 -1.64
C GLU A 250 8.60 33.05 -2.80
N HIS A 251 9.52 34.00 -2.86
CA HIS A 251 9.51 35.03 -3.91
C HIS A 251 10.11 34.50 -5.23
N PRO A 252 9.53 34.79 -6.41
CA PRO A 252 10.02 34.27 -7.71
C PRO A 252 11.52 34.50 -7.96
N ARG A 253 12.04 35.68 -7.59
CA ARG A 253 13.47 36.02 -7.76
C ARG A 253 14.39 35.25 -6.81
N LYS A 254 13.90 34.91 -5.62
CA LYS A 254 14.64 34.09 -4.67
C LYS A 254 14.69 32.64 -5.15
N LEU A 255 13.60 32.12 -5.72
CA LEU A 255 13.58 30.80 -6.37
C LEU A 255 14.57 30.73 -7.53
N GLU A 256 14.60 31.74 -8.40
CA GLU A 256 15.58 31.86 -9.50
C GLU A 256 17.03 31.83 -8.99
N SER A 257 17.31 32.55 -7.90
CA SER A 257 18.61 32.56 -7.24
C SER A 257 19.00 31.18 -6.67
N ILE A 258 18.11 30.54 -5.91
CA ILE A 258 18.33 29.20 -5.33
C ILE A 258 18.60 28.17 -6.43
N LEU A 259 17.78 28.18 -7.47
CA LEU A 259 17.81 27.21 -8.56
C LEU A 259 18.84 27.54 -9.65
N ARG A 260 19.54 28.67 -9.53
CA ARG A 260 20.50 29.19 -10.53
C ARG A 260 19.89 29.25 -11.92
N ARG A 261 18.66 29.77 -12.00
CA ARG A 261 17.91 29.96 -13.25
C ARG A 261 17.71 31.44 -13.52
N ASN A 262 17.63 31.78 -14.80
CA ASN A 262 17.35 33.15 -15.20
C ASN A 262 15.85 33.45 -15.12
N PRO A 263 15.48 34.71 -14.89
CA PRO A 263 14.15 35.23 -15.22
C PRO A 263 13.67 34.74 -16.60
N PRO A 264 12.39 34.36 -16.77
CA PRO A 264 11.27 34.44 -15.83
C PRO A 264 10.92 33.12 -15.11
N PHE A 265 11.86 32.19 -14.94
CA PHE A 265 11.59 30.83 -14.43
C PHE A 265 10.78 30.80 -13.12
N GLY A 266 11.07 31.69 -12.16
CA GLY A 266 10.34 31.72 -10.90
C GLY A 266 8.87 32.12 -11.09
N ASN A 267 8.60 33.03 -12.04
CA ASN A 267 7.23 33.40 -12.40
C ASN A 267 6.48 32.25 -13.08
N GLU A 268 7.16 31.49 -13.93
CA GLU A 268 6.59 30.29 -14.55
C GLU A 268 6.23 29.23 -13.51
N VAL A 269 7.07 29.02 -12.49
CA VAL A 269 6.76 28.15 -11.35
C VAL A 269 5.51 28.63 -10.61
N HIS A 270 5.42 29.92 -10.29
CA HIS A 270 4.23 30.48 -9.63
C HIS A 270 2.98 30.36 -10.50
N GLN A 271 3.09 30.57 -11.81
CA GLN A 271 1.98 30.38 -12.74
C GLN A 271 1.49 28.94 -12.74
N GLN A 272 2.40 27.96 -12.71
CA GLN A 272 2.03 26.56 -12.53
C GLN A 272 1.32 26.34 -11.19
N LEU A 273 1.80 26.90 -10.08
CA LEU A 273 1.18 26.73 -8.75
C LEU A 273 -0.24 27.31 -8.67
N LYS A 274 -0.52 28.41 -9.39
CA LYS A 274 -1.86 29.01 -9.51
C LYS A 274 -2.84 28.13 -10.30
N SER A 275 -2.32 27.27 -11.18
CA SER A 275 -3.12 26.29 -11.91
C SER A 275 -3.49 25.06 -11.08
N LEU A 276 -2.86 24.88 -9.91
CA LEU A 276 -3.10 23.73 -9.03
C LEU A 276 -4.24 24.00 -8.03
N PRO A 277 -5.05 22.98 -7.68
CA PRO A 277 -6.20 23.10 -6.79
C PRO A 277 -5.82 23.24 -5.31
N LEU A 278 -6.25 24.31 -4.65
CA LEU A 278 -6.08 24.51 -3.21
C LEU A 278 -7.24 23.87 -2.44
N LEU A 279 -6.94 22.83 -1.66
CA LEU A 279 -7.92 22.10 -0.88
C LEU A 279 -8.07 22.69 0.53
N THR A 280 -9.29 22.76 1.05
CA THR A 280 -9.59 23.23 2.40
C THR A 280 -10.68 22.36 3.03
N ILE A 281 -10.52 22.01 4.31
CA ILE A 281 -11.54 21.31 5.10
C ILE A 281 -11.89 22.14 6.33
N LYS A 282 -13.18 22.46 6.49
CA LYS A 282 -13.78 22.99 7.72
C LYS A 282 -14.60 21.90 8.40
N ILE A 283 -14.52 21.84 9.73
CA ILE A 283 -15.23 20.84 10.53
C ILE A 283 -15.95 21.60 11.64
N GLU A 284 -17.25 21.34 11.77
CA GLU A 284 -18.12 21.97 12.76
C GLU A 284 -19.00 20.90 13.43
N ILE A 285 -19.54 21.18 14.62
CA ILE A 285 -20.58 20.34 15.23
C ILE A 285 -21.92 21.04 15.01
N VAL A 286 -22.89 20.33 14.43
CA VAL A 286 -24.26 20.81 14.28
C VAL A 286 -25.20 19.71 14.76
N ASN A 287 -26.06 20.02 15.73
CA ASN A 287 -27.02 19.08 16.33
C ASN A 287 -26.38 17.75 16.74
N GLU A 288 -25.29 17.83 17.52
CA GLU A 288 -24.46 16.69 17.97
C GLU A 288 -23.74 15.87 16.90
N ASN A 289 -23.95 16.18 15.61
CA ASN A 289 -23.27 15.53 14.49
C ASN A 289 -22.05 16.32 14.06
N LEU A 290 -21.04 15.60 13.56
CA LEU A 290 -19.88 16.22 12.93
C LEU A 290 -20.25 16.60 11.50
N VAL A 291 -20.18 17.88 11.17
CA VAL A 291 -20.37 18.38 9.80
C VAL A 291 -19.00 18.71 9.23
N VAL A 292 -18.60 17.96 8.19
CA VAL A 292 -17.34 18.14 7.49
C VAL A 292 -17.62 18.80 6.16
N ARG A 293 -17.07 20.00 5.96
CA ARG A 293 -17.17 20.76 4.72
C ARG A 293 -15.82 20.79 4.03
N ALA A 294 -15.77 20.31 2.79
CA ALA A 294 -14.59 20.34 1.93
C ALA A 294 -14.81 21.38 0.81
N GLN A 295 -13.79 22.17 0.53
CA GLN A 295 -13.80 23.14 -0.57
C GLN A 295 -12.50 23.03 -1.36
N CYS A 296 -12.62 23.11 -2.68
CA CYS A 296 -11.49 23.22 -3.59
C CYS A 296 -11.53 24.60 -4.27
N ASN A 297 -10.44 25.35 -4.17
CA ASN A 297 -10.28 26.63 -4.85
C ASN A 297 -9.24 26.49 -5.97
N ILE A 298 -9.57 26.99 -7.16
CA ILE A 298 -8.71 26.92 -8.34
C ILE A 298 -8.58 28.34 -8.87
N GLU A 299 -7.37 28.90 -8.85
CA GLU A 299 -7.15 30.30 -9.22
C GLU A 299 -7.09 30.52 -10.72
N SER A 300 -6.37 29.67 -11.46
CA SER A 300 -6.10 29.93 -12.88
C SER A 300 -5.84 28.66 -13.69
N THR A 301 -6.91 27.93 -14.04
CA THR A 301 -6.86 26.87 -15.06
C THR A 301 -8.24 26.51 -15.60
N SER A 302 -8.29 26.01 -16.83
CA SER A 302 -9.47 25.37 -17.44
C SER A 302 -9.49 23.85 -17.23
N ARG A 303 -8.42 23.28 -16.64
CA ARG A 303 -8.31 21.86 -16.36
C ARG A 303 -9.32 21.45 -15.28
N ARG A 304 -10.01 20.34 -15.52
CA ARG A 304 -10.83 19.67 -14.50
C ARG A 304 -9.98 18.75 -13.64
N PHE A 305 -10.18 18.78 -12.33
CA PHE A 305 -9.56 17.88 -11.37
C PHE A 305 -10.58 16.91 -10.80
N SER A 306 -10.21 15.62 -10.77
CA SER A 306 -10.94 14.60 -10.02
C SER A 306 -10.49 14.68 -8.55
N LEU A 307 -11.43 14.91 -7.65
CA LEU A 307 -11.20 15.02 -6.22
C LEU A 307 -11.83 13.84 -5.52
N LEU A 308 -11.12 13.32 -4.52
CA LEU A 308 -11.59 12.29 -3.62
C LEU A 308 -11.83 12.89 -2.23
N PHE A 309 -13.02 12.68 -1.70
CA PHE A 309 -13.35 12.96 -0.31
C PHE A 309 -13.70 11.67 0.42
N LEU A 310 -12.89 11.32 1.40
CA LEU A 310 -12.97 10.09 2.16
C LEU A 310 -13.18 10.42 3.64
N LEU A 311 -14.14 9.74 4.25
CA LEU A 311 -14.51 9.85 5.65
C LEU A 311 -14.55 8.47 6.28
N GLY A 312 -13.92 8.30 7.43
CA GLY A 312 -13.80 7.01 8.10
C GLY A 312 -14.03 7.11 9.59
N THR A 313 -14.87 6.25 10.17
CA THR A 313 -15.04 6.18 11.62
C THR A 313 -14.21 5.03 12.21
N SER A 314 -13.54 5.22 13.34
CA SER A 314 -12.75 4.18 13.99
C SER A 314 -13.54 3.49 15.10
N GLY A 315 -14.16 2.32 14.87
CA GLY A 315 -14.96 1.64 15.89
C GLY A 315 -15.59 0.30 15.45
N PRO A 316 -16.42 -0.34 16.30
CA PRO A 316 -17.05 -1.65 16.01
C PRO A 316 -17.94 -1.66 14.77
N GLN A 317 -18.46 -0.49 14.38
CA GLN A 317 -19.21 -0.25 13.16
C GLN A 317 -18.47 0.76 12.28
N SER A 318 -17.16 0.55 12.07
CA SER A 318 -16.36 1.39 11.19
C SER A 318 -17.01 1.47 9.81
N ARG A 319 -17.37 2.68 9.40
CA ARG A 319 -17.87 2.95 8.05
C ARG A 319 -16.89 3.84 7.32
N THR A 320 -16.72 3.54 6.04
CA THR A 320 -15.95 4.37 5.11
C THR A 320 -16.93 4.97 4.10
N LEU A 321 -17.02 6.29 4.07
CA LEU A 321 -17.78 7.04 3.08
C LEU A 321 -16.81 7.66 2.08
N LEU A 322 -17.15 7.53 0.80
CA LEU A 322 -16.37 8.04 -0.31
C LEU A 322 -17.25 8.86 -1.23
N LYS A 323 -16.76 10.02 -1.64
CA LYS A 323 -17.36 10.84 -2.71
C LYS A 323 -16.28 11.32 -3.67
N ARG A 324 -16.62 11.30 -4.96
CA ARG A 324 -15.79 11.86 -6.03
C ARG A 324 -16.44 13.10 -6.58
N PHE A 325 -15.64 14.12 -6.85
CA PHE A 325 -16.08 15.39 -7.41
C PHE A 325 -15.22 15.79 -8.59
N LEU A 326 -15.80 16.48 -9.56
CA LEU A 326 -15.07 17.12 -10.65
C LEU A 326 -15.06 18.63 -10.41
N ALA A 327 -13.86 19.19 -10.18
CA ALA A 327 -13.68 20.62 -9.98
C ALA A 327 -13.10 21.27 -11.25
N SER A 328 -13.75 22.30 -11.77
CA SER A 328 -13.35 23.01 -13.01
C SER A 328 -13.10 24.51 -12.85
N SER A 329 -13.47 25.09 -11.71
CA SER A 329 -13.29 26.49 -11.31
C SER A 329 -13.44 26.57 -9.79
N SER A 330 -13.18 27.73 -9.15
CA SER A 330 -13.54 27.94 -7.74
C SER A 330 -15.02 27.57 -7.55
N ASN A 331 -15.27 26.44 -6.88
CA ASN A 331 -16.63 25.91 -6.74
C ASN A 331 -16.94 25.55 -5.29
N THR A 332 -18.25 25.59 -5.06
CA THR A 332 -19.03 25.40 -3.85
C THR A 332 -18.45 24.46 -2.79
N TRP A 333 -18.69 24.79 -1.52
CA TRP A 333 -18.48 23.88 -0.40
C TRP A 333 -19.27 22.58 -0.61
N HIS A 334 -18.58 21.45 -0.49
CA HIS A 334 -19.19 20.13 -0.41
C HIS A 334 -19.32 19.76 1.07
N GLU A 335 -20.55 19.53 1.54
CA GLU A 335 -20.85 19.24 2.95
C GLU A 335 -21.25 17.77 3.12
N GLU A 336 -20.64 17.10 4.09
CA GLU A 336 -21.10 15.80 4.58
C GLU A 336 -21.33 15.83 6.09
N LYS A 337 -22.43 15.20 6.51
CA LYS A 337 -22.76 15.02 7.92
C LYS A 337 -22.42 13.61 8.35
N VAL A 338 -21.59 13.49 9.37
CA VAL A 338 -21.13 12.22 9.92
C VAL A 338 -21.48 12.17 11.40
N SER A 339 -22.18 11.12 11.83
CA SER A 339 -22.35 10.85 13.25
C SER A 339 -21.03 10.38 13.86
N CYS A 340 -20.58 11.06 14.92
CA CYS A 340 -19.44 10.62 15.72
C CYS A 340 -19.83 9.63 16.83
N ARG A 341 -21.12 9.31 16.96
CA ARG A 341 -21.68 8.37 17.93
C ARG A 341 -22.08 7.07 17.24
N ALA A 342 -21.53 5.96 17.73
CA ALA A 342 -21.99 4.61 17.42
C ALA A 342 -22.04 3.81 18.73
N GLY A 343 -23.15 3.11 19.01
CA GLY A 343 -23.26 2.23 20.19
C GLY A 343 -22.98 2.89 21.54
N GLY A 344 -23.28 4.19 21.73
CA GLY A 344 -23.03 4.91 22.98
C GLY A 344 -21.60 5.42 23.20
N GLY A 345 -20.66 5.10 22.31
CA GLY A 345 -19.28 5.58 22.34
C GLY A 345 -19.02 6.73 21.35
N ILE A 346 -18.01 7.56 21.66
CA ILE A 346 -17.50 8.60 20.76
C ILE A 346 -16.22 8.07 20.10
N PHE A 347 -16.21 8.05 18.77
CA PHE A 347 -15.11 7.47 17.99
C PHE A 347 -14.40 8.53 17.13
N PRO A 348 -13.08 8.39 16.88
CA PRO A 348 -12.37 9.29 15.99
C PRO A 348 -12.88 9.17 14.55
N VAL A 349 -12.99 10.32 13.89
CA VAL A 349 -13.34 10.43 12.47
C VAL A 349 -12.09 10.86 11.70
N SER A 350 -11.63 10.01 10.80
CA SER A 350 -10.57 10.31 9.84
C SER A 350 -11.17 10.92 8.60
N VAL A 351 -10.56 12.00 8.12
CA VAL A 351 -10.98 12.76 6.95
C VAL A 351 -9.80 12.89 6.01
N LEU A 352 -9.98 12.55 4.74
CA LEU A 352 -9.01 12.79 3.67
C LEU A 352 -9.71 13.49 2.51
N PHE A 353 -9.21 14.66 2.13
CA PHE A 353 -9.60 15.34 0.89
C PHE A 353 -8.37 15.49 0.01
N ALA A 354 -8.43 14.93 -1.18
CA ALA A 354 -7.27 14.74 -2.03
C ALA A 354 -7.61 14.90 -3.51
N VAL A 355 -6.59 15.25 -4.31
CA VAL A 355 -6.68 15.24 -5.78
C VAL A 355 -6.17 13.90 -6.28
N GLU A 356 -6.90 13.27 -7.20
CA GLU A 356 -6.59 11.88 -7.61
C GLU A 356 -5.31 11.73 -8.43
N ASP A 357 -4.83 12.79 -9.08
CA ASP A 357 -3.71 12.75 -10.02
C ASP A 357 -2.53 13.68 -9.64
N ILE A 358 -2.59 14.36 -8.50
CA ILE A 358 -1.53 15.21 -7.95
C ILE A 358 -1.35 14.87 -6.49
N PHE A 359 -0.13 14.61 -6.02
CA PHE A 359 0.19 14.32 -4.62
C PHE A 359 0.71 15.57 -3.87
N GLY A 360 0.46 15.68 -2.57
CA GLY A 360 1.01 16.75 -1.71
C GLY A 360 0.21 18.04 -1.64
N MET A 361 -1.06 17.97 -2.05
CA MET A 361 -2.07 19.02 -1.81
C MET A 361 -3.18 18.53 -0.87
N ASP A 362 -2.96 17.38 -0.25
CA ASP A 362 -3.97 16.68 0.53
C ASP A 362 -4.24 17.37 1.83
N VAL A 363 -5.51 17.36 2.24
CA VAL A 363 -5.90 17.75 3.58
C VAL A 363 -6.37 16.51 4.31
N GLU A 364 -5.59 16.09 5.29
CA GLU A 364 -5.91 14.97 6.15
C GLU A 364 -6.10 15.45 7.60
N LYS A 365 -7.21 15.06 8.22
CA LYS A 365 -7.57 15.45 9.59
C LYS A 365 -8.11 14.24 10.33
N ILE A 366 -7.69 14.08 11.58
CA ILE A 366 -8.34 13.18 12.55
C ILE A 366 -9.09 14.04 13.54
N VAL A 367 -10.37 13.76 13.69
CA VAL A 367 -11.26 14.49 14.59
C VAL A 367 -11.66 13.58 15.73
N GLU A 368 -11.25 13.95 16.94
CA GLU A 368 -11.65 13.30 18.18
C GLU A 368 -12.59 14.24 18.93
N ARG A 369 -13.78 13.76 19.30
CA ARG A 369 -14.66 14.51 20.20
C ARG A 369 -14.37 14.08 21.64
N LYS A 370 -14.07 15.05 22.50
CA LYS A 370 -13.82 14.82 23.92
C LYS A 370 -15.13 14.71 24.70
N LEU A 371 -15.05 14.13 25.90
CA LEU A 371 -16.19 13.92 26.81
C LEU A 371 -16.83 15.24 27.27
N ASP A 372 -16.07 16.33 27.31
CA ASP A 372 -16.51 17.69 27.64
C ASP A 372 -17.22 18.40 26.46
N GLY A 373 -17.37 17.73 25.32
CA GLY A 373 -17.98 18.28 24.10
C GLY A 373 -17.03 19.04 23.19
N LEU A 374 -15.76 19.25 23.57
CA LEU A 374 -14.76 19.91 22.74
C LEU A 374 -14.30 19.00 21.59
N LEU A 375 -13.97 19.62 20.45
CA LEU A 375 -13.29 18.93 19.35
C LEU A 375 -11.78 19.05 19.48
N LEU A 376 -11.10 17.91 19.44
CA LEU A 376 -9.68 17.83 19.17
C LEU A 376 -9.49 17.47 17.70
N ILE A 377 -9.09 18.45 16.89
CA ILE A 377 -8.74 18.23 15.49
C ILE A 377 -7.22 18.12 15.41
N ARG A 378 -6.72 16.92 15.10
CA ARG A 378 -5.32 16.69 14.77
C ARG A 378 -5.17 16.76 13.26
N ALA A 379 -4.37 17.71 12.78
CA ALA A 379 -3.84 17.59 11.42
C ALA A 379 -2.88 16.39 11.42
N THR A 380 -3.11 15.41 10.56
CA THR A 380 -2.13 14.36 10.34
C THR A 380 -1.08 14.91 9.41
N ALA A 381 0.01 15.42 10.00
CA ALA A 381 1.26 15.48 9.26
C ALA A 381 1.64 14.01 8.99
N ARG A 382 1.29 13.46 7.81
CA ARG A 382 2.13 12.43 7.24
C ARG A 382 3.48 13.10 7.08
N LYS A 383 4.40 12.82 8.02
CA LYS A 383 5.73 13.44 8.14
C LYS A 383 6.27 13.74 6.74
N GLU A 384 6.11 14.99 6.32
CA GLU A 384 7.08 15.64 5.46
C GLU A 384 8.39 15.51 6.23
N SER A 385 9.37 14.88 5.58
CA SER A 385 10.54 14.28 6.22
C SER A 385 11.45 15.33 6.86
N SER A 386 11.11 15.83 8.06
CA SER A 386 12.11 16.40 8.96
C SER A 386 12.83 15.24 9.66
N SER A 387 13.96 14.81 9.09
CA SER A 387 14.97 14.08 9.87
C SER A 387 15.63 15.05 10.87
N LYS A 388 15.88 14.53 12.10
CA LYS A 388 16.39 15.17 13.34
C LYS A 388 15.24 15.63 14.25
N ASP A 389 14.98 15.11 15.45
CA ASP A 389 15.86 14.50 16.45
C ASP A 389 15.15 13.37 17.22
N SER A 390 15.81 12.21 17.30
CA SER A 390 15.61 11.23 18.37
C SER A 390 16.91 11.12 19.17
N GLU A 391 17.40 12.24 19.67
CA GLU A 391 18.48 12.30 20.67
C GLU A 391 18.54 13.73 21.25
N SER A 392 17.73 14.02 22.28
CA SER A 392 17.94 15.07 23.32
C SER A 392 16.64 15.48 24.04
N LEU A 393 15.91 14.53 24.64
CA LEU A 393 14.85 14.82 25.62
C LEU A 393 15.34 14.72 27.08
N SER A 394 16.60 15.07 27.34
CA SER A 394 17.17 15.13 28.70
C SER A 394 17.86 16.44 29.07
N SER A 395 17.95 17.44 28.19
CA SER A 395 18.81 18.63 28.42
C SER A 395 18.16 20.01 28.33
N LEU A 396 16.82 20.13 28.27
CA LEU A 396 16.13 21.43 28.18
C LEU A 396 14.97 21.62 29.17
N ARG A 397 15.14 21.13 30.41
CA ARG A 397 14.42 21.63 31.60
C ARG A 397 15.40 22.32 32.54
N ARG A 398 15.79 23.55 32.23
CA ARG A 398 16.40 24.52 33.17
C ARG A 398 16.55 25.86 32.46
N ARG A 399 15.51 26.70 32.52
CA ARG A 399 15.54 28.19 32.54
C ARG A 399 14.17 28.73 32.17
N ALA A 400 13.30 28.85 33.17
CA ALA A 400 12.40 29.97 33.35
C ALA A 400 11.79 29.85 34.75
N ASN A 401 11.69 30.99 35.44
CA ASN A 401 11.07 31.23 36.74
C ASN A 401 11.98 31.07 37.97
N THR A 402 12.87 32.06 38.13
CA THR A 402 13.23 32.63 39.44
C THR A 402 12.13 33.58 39.93
N ILE A 403 11.82 33.54 41.23
CA ILE A 403 11.34 34.58 42.18
C ILE A 403 10.68 33.85 43.40
N PRO A 404 10.88 34.27 44.68
CA PRO A 404 11.93 33.81 45.59
C PRO A 404 11.40 32.96 46.77
N GLU A 405 12.31 32.24 47.45
CA GLU A 405 12.04 31.48 48.68
C GLU A 405 11.89 32.38 49.91
N TYR A 406 10.92 32.05 50.78
CA TYR A 406 10.93 32.42 52.21
C TYR A 406 11.07 31.14 53.07
N PRO A 407 11.79 31.16 54.21
CA PRO A 407 12.33 29.94 54.82
C PRO A 407 11.63 29.56 56.13
N VAL A 408 11.25 28.30 56.34
CA VAL A 408 11.00 27.78 57.70
C VAL A 408 11.34 26.28 57.88
N LYS A 409 12.46 26.09 58.58
CA LYS A 409 12.83 25.10 59.64
C LYS A 409 12.84 23.59 59.40
N ARG A 410 14.06 23.06 59.62
CA ARG A 410 14.42 21.68 59.97
C ARG A 410 13.70 21.18 61.22
N LEU A 411 13.35 19.90 61.23
CA LEU A 411 13.30 19.06 62.43
C LEU A 411 14.07 17.76 62.18
N LYS A 412 14.84 17.37 63.19
CA LYS A 412 15.88 16.35 63.21
C LYS A 412 15.32 14.94 63.49
N ASP A 413 16.09 13.96 63.03
CA ASP A 413 16.43 12.66 63.62
C ASP A 413 15.37 11.90 64.45
N ASN A 414 15.09 10.65 64.04
CA ASN A 414 15.36 9.55 64.96
C ASN A 414 15.59 8.20 64.26
N LYS A 415 16.68 7.56 64.66
CA LYS A 415 17.09 6.19 64.33
C LYS A 415 16.26 5.20 65.14
N LEU A 416 15.92 4.06 64.55
CA LEU A 416 15.82 2.79 65.27
C LEU A 416 16.25 1.64 64.34
N LYS A 417 17.30 0.93 64.78
CA LYS A 417 17.85 -0.31 64.24
C LYS A 417 17.12 -1.51 64.88
N VAL A 418 17.46 -2.72 64.39
CA VAL A 418 17.37 -4.08 65.01
C VAL A 418 16.14 -4.87 64.49
N ARG A 419 16.16 -6.13 63.99
CA ARG A 419 17.11 -7.27 63.95
C ARG A 419 16.73 -8.25 62.80
N ARG A 420 17.65 -9.18 62.45
CA ARG A 420 17.49 -10.28 61.47
C ARG A 420 16.90 -11.58 62.07
N GLY A 421 16.20 -12.33 61.21
CA GLY A 421 16.16 -13.81 61.10
C GLY A 421 14.93 -14.55 61.67
N PRO A 422 14.58 -15.79 61.22
CA PRO A 422 15.21 -16.64 60.19
C PRO A 422 14.23 -17.23 59.12
N GLU A 423 14.83 -18.04 58.24
CA GLU A 423 14.33 -18.73 57.04
C GLU A 423 13.24 -19.79 57.28
N PHE A 424 12.43 -20.06 56.25
CA PHE A 424 11.77 -21.36 56.07
C PHE A 424 11.82 -21.81 54.60
N VAL A 425 12.39 -23.00 54.41
CA VAL A 425 12.50 -23.80 53.19
C VAL A 425 11.22 -24.62 53.00
N SER A 426 10.72 -24.75 51.77
CA SER A 426 10.04 -25.99 51.36
C SER A 426 10.29 -26.30 49.88
N ARG A 427 10.81 -27.52 49.66
CA ARG A 427 11.01 -28.19 48.38
C ARG A 427 9.69 -28.86 47.95
N SER A 428 9.44 -28.95 46.65
CA SER A 428 8.62 -30.03 46.08
C SER A 428 9.19 -30.47 44.73
N THR A 429 9.39 -31.78 44.64
CA THR A 429 10.07 -32.61 43.64
C THR A 429 9.22 -32.94 42.41
N ALA A 430 9.92 -33.27 41.31
CA ALA A 430 9.41 -33.72 40.01
C ALA A 430 8.81 -35.16 40.04
N PRO A 431 8.37 -35.76 38.90
CA PRO A 431 9.33 -36.38 37.98
C PRO A 431 9.02 -36.32 36.47
N GLN A 432 10.10 -36.45 35.69
CA GLN A 432 10.13 -36.76 34.26
C GLN A 432 9.86 -38.25 34.00
N VAL A 433 9.32 -38.58 32.83
CA VAL A 433 9.27 -39.93 32.27
C VAL A 433 10.07 -40.00 30.98
N VAL A 434 10.96 -40.99 30.93
CA VAL A 434 11.85 -41.41 29.84
C VAL A 434 11.23 -42.63 29.14
N SER A 435 11.34 -42.74 27.82
CA SER A 435 11.29 -44.05 27.12
C SER A 435 12.14 -44.07 25.83
N THR A 436 13.30 -44.73 25.94
CA THR A 436 13.94 -45.73 25.06
C THR A 436 13.56 -45.86 23.57
N GLY A 437 14.60 -45.96 22.71
CA GLY A 437 14.56 -46.20 21.24
C GLY A 437 14.22 -47.64 20.79
N PRO A 438 14.55 -48.06 19.54
CA PRO A 438 15.95 -48.33 19.16
C PRO A 438 16.38 -47.97 17.70
N ARG A 439 17.69 -48.12 17.46
CA ARG A 439 18.45 -47.98 16.20
C ARG A 439 18.52 -49.29 15.40
N THR A 440 18.60 -49.16 14.07
CA THR A 440 19.42 -49.95 13.11
C THR A 440 19.72 -49.01 11.92
N GLY A 441 20.85 -48.96 11.20
CA GLY A 441 22.07 -49.73 11.17
C GLY A 441 22.44 -50.12 9.71
N ASN A 442 23.42 -49.42 9.10
CA ASN A 442 24.32 -49.82 7.98
C ASN A 442 23.69 -50.02 6.56
N SER A 443 24.36 -49.85 5.41
CA SER A 443 25.77 -49.63 5.02
C SER A 443 25.89 -49.36 3.50
N THR A 444 26.82 -48.48 3.12
CA THR A 444 27.78 -48.43 1.99
C THR A 444 27.68 -49.26 0.69
N VAL A 445 28.39 -48.72 -0.34
CA VAL A 445 29.05 -49.33 -1.54
C VAL A 445 28.27 -49.09 -2.85
N SER A 446 28.82 -48.82 -4.04
CA SER A 446 29.99 -48.14 -4.62
C SER A 446 29.83 -48.23 -6.17
N ASN A 447 30.51 -47.34 -6.91
CA ASN A 447 31.03 -47.50 -8.28
C ASN A 447 30.11 -47.75 -9.51
N GLY A 448 30.42 -47.01 -10.59
CA GLY A 448 30.65 -47.62 -11.90
C GLY A 448 30.04 -46.95 -13.14
N HIS A 449 30.90 -46.30 -13.93
CA HIS A 449 30.93 -46.18 -15.42
C HIS A 449 29.65 -45.80 -16.20
N ALA A 450 29.61 -44.70 -16.97
CA ALA A 450 30.36 -44.37 -18.20
C ALA A 450 30.08 -45.30 -19.40
N HIS A 451 29.26 -44.83 -20.37
CA HIS A 451 29.34 -45.05 -21.83
C HIS A 451 28.27 -44.12 -22.48
N PHE A 452 28.62 -43.06 -23.21
CA PHE A 452 28.95 -42.95 -24.65
C PHE A 452 27.83 -43.31 -25.64
N ILE A 453 27.81 -42.55 -26.76
CA ILE A 453 26.99 -42.61 -28.01
C ILE A 453 25.92 -41.49 -28.04
N SER A 454 26.18 -40.33 -28.63
CA SER A 454 26.39 -39.97 -30.06
C SER A 454 25.10 -39.74 -30.85
N GLN A 455 24.95 -38.47 -31.26
CA GLN A 455 24.42 -37.96 -32.53
C GLN A 455 23.08 -38.49 -33.07
N LYS A 456 22.15 -37.55 -33.29
CA LYS A 456 21.86 -37.05 -34.65
C LYS A 456 20.99 -35.78 -34.62
N LYS A 457 21.61 -34.68 -35.06
CA LYS A 457 20.94 -33.64 -35.86
C LYS A 457 20.47 -34.31 -37.15
N ILE A 458 19.37 -33.82 -37.73
CA ILE A 458 19.31 -33.33 -39.12
C ILE A 458 17.91 -32.76 -39.38
N SER A 459 17.95 -31.54 -39.94
CA SER A 459 16.97 -30.80 -40.78
C SER A 459 15.53 -30.66 -40.33
#